data_AF-R5DRH5-F1
#
_entry.id   AF-R5DRH5-F1
#
_cell.length_a   1.000
_cell.length_b   1.000
_cell.length_c   1.000
_cell.angle_alpha   90.00
_cell.angle_beta   90.00
_cell.angle_gamma   90.00
#
_symmetry.space_group_name_H-M   'P 1'
#
loop_
_entity.id
_entity.type
_entity.pdbx_description
1 polymer ?
#
loop_
_entity_poly.entity_id
_entity_poly.type
_entity_poly.pdbx_seq_one_letter_code
_entity_poly.pdbx_strand_id
1 'polypeptide(L)'
;MTIERNEKLEDSLLEKMSSVDLKKTDNWNKAMILNSAAKVYFATKNEKFGEFLVKGIDKCCDCGIEEGFAGNDNDLTNLLLANVLYAAKDYTGKDEYEKAAIKMAAQLNSQKRSEKGYFTDVDGKACLCQTYASQVFYMNYETRDDGKEHYNDIIAQYNVIHEDLYKNTSSKASGDSDALEALCYYSAALIDTMEVMDQALYEIYRQLMNYYKETVKDVLATGISGAEKNPAKASYELVFAYALLKGCRMKAVLTEKYEDAALAIYEKYSDVSEKDAAEFALCYSEAVRNRDYQDYGRNNGGRLWS
;
A
#
# COMPACT_ATOMS: atom_id res chain seq x y z
N MET A 1 1.84 21.87 -4.12
CA MET A 1 2.04 22.46 -2.78
C MET A 1 2.44 21.36 -1.81
N THR A 2 3.72 21.24 -1.44
CA THR A 2 4.18 20.24 -0.46
C THR A 2 3.79 20.65 0.95
N ILE A 3 3.24 19.73 1.76
CA ILE A 3 3.02 20.01 3.18
C ILE A 3 4.39 20.08 3.86
N GLU A 4 4.63 21.14 4.64
CA GLU A 4 5.87 21.25 5.41
C GLU A 4 5.97 20.12 6.43
N ARG A 5 7.18 19.56 6.55
CA ARG A 5 7.47 18.52 7.54
C ARG A 5 7.15 19.01 8.95
N ASN A 6 6.44 18.21 9.73
CA ASN A 6 6.03 18.54 11.08
C ASN A 6 6.48 17.46 12.08
N GLU A 7 7.61 17.69 12.75
CA GLU A 7 8.19 16.74 13.70
C GLU A 7 7.28 16.46 14.91
N LYS A 8 6.46 17.43 15.33
CA LYS A 8 5.50 17.23 16.44
C LYS A 8 4.38 16.28 16.05
N LEU A 9 3.92 16.38 14.80
CA LEU A 9 2.93 15.47 14.25
C LEU A 9 3.53 14.06 14.09
N GLU A 10 4.76 13.97 13.59
CA GLU A 10 5.53 12.71 13.52
C GLU A 10 5.62 12.03 14.89
N ASP A 11 6.00 12.76 15.94
CA ASP A 11 6.08 12.21 17.31
C ASP A 11 4.71 11.76 17.83
N SER A 12 3.64 12.53 17.56
CA SER A 12 2.27 12.15 17.95
C SER A 12 1.77 10.90 17.20
N LEU A 13 2.07 10.78 15.91
CA LEU A 13 1.72 9.59 15.12
C LEU A 13 2.46 8.37 15.63
N LEU A 14 3.75 8.50 15.91
CA LEU A 14 4.55 7.42 16.44
C LEU A 14 4.06 6.95 17.82
N GLU A 15 3.68 7.88 18.71
CA GLU A 15 3.09 7.57 20.01
C GLU A 15 1.80 6.76 19.87
N LYS A 16 0.87 7.22 19.02
CA LYS A 16 -0.40 6.53 18.74
C LYS A 16 -0.20 5.16 18.11
N MET A 17 0.72 5.03 17.16
CA MET A 17 1.04 3.73 16.55
C MET A 17 1.72 2.79 17.55
N SER A 18 2.50 3.34 18.49
CA SER A 18 3.19 2.56 19.53
C SER A 18 2.30 2.09 20.67
N SER A 19 1.13 2.71 20.87
CA SER A 19 0.17 2.28 21.89
C SER A 19 -0.60 1.00 21.50
N VAL A 20 -0.58 0.64 20.21
CA VAL A 20 -1.22 -0.57 19.69
C VAL A 20 -0.45 -1.82 20.12
N ASP A 21 -1.16 -2.77 20.75
CA ASP A 21 -0.62 -4.09 21.07
C ASP A 21 -0.55 -4.95 19.80
N LEU A 22 0.55 -4.81 19.05
CA LEU A 22 0.78 -5.51 17.79
C LEU A 22 0.59 -7.04 17.89
N LYS A 23 0.78 -7.67 19.06
CA LYS A 23 0.57 -9.12 19.20
C LYS A 23 -0.90 -9.53 19.15
N LYS A 24 -1.81 -8.64 19.58
CA LYS A 24 -3.26 -8.90 19.64
C LYS A 24 -4.03 -8.32 18.46
N THR A 25 -3.39 -7.47 17.68
CA THR A 25 -3.94 -6.88 16.46
C THR A 25 -4.01 -7.92 15.33
N ASP A 26 -4.99 -7.80 14.44
CA ASP A 26 -5.07 -8.63 13.24
C ASP A 26 -3.94 -8.30 12.24
N ASN A 27 -3.70 -9.21 11.30
CA ASN A 27 -2.57 -9.10 10.38
C ASN A 27 -2.68 -7.92 9.41
N TRP A 28 -3.89 -7.53 9.00
CA TRP A 28 -4.09 -6.34 8.16
C TRP A 28 -3.63 -5.08 8.89
N ASN A 29 -4.14 -4.86 10.10
CA ASN A 29 -3.80 -3.68 10.89
C ASN A 29 -2.32 -3.68 11.32
N LYS A 30 -1.74 -4.83 11.65
CA LYS A 30 -0.27 -4.95 11.85
C LYS A 30 0.49 -4.47 10.61
N ALA A 31 0.11 -4.96 9.44
CA ALA A 31 0.80 -4.62 8.20
C ALA A 31 0.64 -3.14 7.84
N MET A 32 -0.54 -2.56 8.05
CA MET A 32 -0.76 -1.12 7.86
C MET A 32 0.14 -0.30 8.79
N ILE A 33 0.19 -0.61 10.09
CA ILE A 33 1.04 0.10 11.05
C ILE A 33 2.52 0.05 10.63
N LEU A 34 3.04 -1.14 10.32
CA LEU A 34 4.47 -1.32 10.02
C LEU A 34 4.84 -0.74 8.64
N ASN A 35 4.02 -0.93 7.60
CA ASN A 35 4.27 -0.32 6.30
C ASN A 35 4.18 1.22 6.38
N SER A 36 3.22 1.77 7.12
CA SER A 36 3.13 3.22 7.32
C SER A 36 4.37 3.78 8.01
N ALA A 37 4.88 3.10 9.04
CA ALA A 37 6.11 3.51 9.69
C ALA A 37 7.30 3.51 8.72
N ALA A 38 7.43 2.46 7.91
CA ALA A 38 8.44 2.40 6.87
C ALA A 38 8.31 3.57 5.87
N LYS A 39 7.10 3.84 5.36
CA LYS A 39 6.88 4.93 4.40
C LYS A 39 7.22 6.29 4.99
N VAL A 40 6.85 6.56 6.25
CA VAL A 40 7.26 7.79 6.96
C VAL A 40 8.78 7.88 7.09
N TYR A 41 9.44 6.81 7.55
CA TYR A 41 10.90 6.76 7.63
C TYR A 41 11.54 7.13 6.30
N PHE A 42 11.13 6.48 5.21
CA PHE A 42 11.74 6.76 3.91
C PHE A 42 11.40 8.14 3.35
N ALA A 43 10.26 8.72 3.73
CA ALA A 43 9.87 10.06 3.33
C ALA A 43 10.63 11.16 4.08
N THR A 44 10.90 10.98 5.38
CA THR A 44 11.39 12.05 6.27
C THR A 44 12.79 11.79 6.83
N LYS A 45 13.30 10.57 6.68
CA LYS A 45 14.51 10.03 7.32
C LYS A 45 14.47 10.14 8.85
N ASN A 46 13.28 10.15 9.46
CA ASN A 46 13.12 10.13 10.90
C ASN A 46 13.37 8.71 11.45
N GLU A 47 14.58 8.50 11.99
CA GLU A 47 15.05 7.20 12.51
C GLU A 47 14.10 6.55 13.53
N LYS A 48 13.32 7.33 14.29
CA LYS A 48 12.37 6.76 15.26
C LYS A 48 11.35 5.82 14.60
N PHE A 49 10.95 6.10 13.36
CA PHE A 49 10.04 5.25 12.59
C PHE A 49 10.73 3.98 12.05
N GLY A 50 11.99 4.08 11.62
CA GLY A 50 12.79 2.91 11.22
C GLY A 50 13.05 1.97 12.39
N GLU A 51 13.39 2.51 13.56
CA GLU A 51 13.53 1.73 14.78
C GLU A 51 12.21 1.10 15.22
N PHE A 52 11.10 1.84 15.11
CA PHE A 52 9.77 1.32 15.43
C PHE A 52 9.38 0.17 14.49
N LEU A 53 9.67 0.27 13.20
CA LEU A 53 9.47 -0.80 12.23
C LEU A 53 10.16 -2.10 12.69
N VAL A 54 11.46 -2.04 13.01
CA VAL A 54 12.23 -3.21 13.44
C VAL A 54 11.71 -3.77 14.77
N LYS A 55 11.53 -2.92 15.78
CA LYS A 55 10.98 -3.33 17.09
C LYS A 55 9.57 -3.91 16.95
N GLY A 56 8.79 -3.42 15.99
CA GLY A 56 7.45 -3.91 15.69
C GLY A 56 7.47 -5.30 15.06
N ILE A 57 8.39 -5.56 14.11
CA ILE A 57 8.62 -6.90 13.56
C ILE A 57 9.03 -7.87 14.69
N ASP A 58 10.02 -7.48 15.50
CA ASP A 58 10.49 -8.31 16.63
C ASP A 58 9.35 -8.66 17.60
N LYS A 59 8.47 -7.69 17.91
CA LYS A 59 7.30 -7.90 18.75
C LYS A 59 6.29 -8.89 18.16
N CYS A 60 6.19 -9.00 16.84
CA CYS A 60 5.30 -9.96 16.21
C CYS A 60 5.90 -11.37 16.16
N CYS A 61 7.22 -11.51 16.33
CA CYS A 61 7.97 -12.71 15.96
C CYS A 61 8.71 -13.33 17.15
N ASP A 62 7.97 -13.95 18.08
CA ASP A 62 8.53 -14.57 19.29
C ASP A 62 9.41 -15.81 19.00
N CYS A 63 9.24 -16.45 17.85
CA CYS A 63 9.91 -17.72 17.49
C CYS A 63 10.69 -17.68 16.16
N GLY A 64 10.78 -16.50 15.53
CA GLY A 64 11.42 -16.28 14.23
C GLY A 64 10.55 -15.40 13.34
N ILE A 65 11.17 -14.58 12.49
CA ILE A 65 10.48 -13.56 11.67
C ILE A 65 9.36 -14.19 10.83
N GLU A 66 9.61 -15.37 10.26
CA GLU A 66 8.67 -16.00 9.35
C GLU A 66 7.49 -16.64 10.09
N GLU A 67 7.73 -17.11 11.31
CA GLU A 67 6.69 -17.76 12.15
C GLU A 67 5.78 -16.73 12.82
N GLY A 68 6.29 -15.53 13.11
CA GLY A 68 5.49 -14.43 13.67
C GLY A 68 4.51 -13.80 12.70
N PHE A 69 4.80 -13.86 11.40
CA PHE A 69 3.94 -13.34 10.34
C PHE A 69 3.10 -14.42 9.64
N ALA A 70 3.42 -15.71 9.84
CA ALA A 70 2.66 -16.81 9.28
C ALA A 70 1.28 -16.95 9.96
N GLY A 71 0.24 -16.44 9.30
CA GLY A 71 -1.15 -16.77 9.58
C GLY A 71 -1.56 -18.10 8.95
N ASN A 72 -2.83 -18.20 8.53
CA ASN A 72 -3.27 -19.31 7.68
C ASN A 72 -2.53 -19.27 6.34
N ASP A 73 -2.12 -20.42 5.78
CA ASP A 73 -1.37 -20.51 4.51
C ASP A 73 -2.07 -19.87 3.30
N ASN A 74 -3.38 -19.59 3.39
CA ASN A 74 -4.16 -18.94 2.35
C ASN A 74 -4.56 -17.48 2.67
N ASP A 75 -4.10 -16.93 3.79
CA ASP A 75 -4.39 -15.56 4.21
C ASP A 75 -3.54 -14.57 3.42
N LEU A 76 -4.18 -13.75 2.58
CA LEU A 76 -3.46 -12.78 1.74
C LEU A 76 -2.75 -11.70 2.55
N THR A 77 -3.13 -11.46 3.81
CA THR A 77 -2.46 -10.49 4.68
C THR A 77 -1.05 -10.91 5.06
N ASN A 78 -0.72 -12.21 4.96
CA ASN A 78 0.66 -12.67 5.10
C ASN A 78 1.57 -12.02 4.05
N LEU A 79 1.10 -11.86 2.81
CA LEU A 79 1.86 -11.23 1.73
C LEU A 79 2.04 -9.72 1.99
N LEU A 80 1.02 -9.07 2.56
CA LEU A 80 1.10 -7.66 2.96
C LEU A 80 2.13 -7.45 4.09
N LEU A 81 2.21 -8.40 5.03
CA LEU A 81 3.25 -8.43 6.06
C LEU A 81 4.63 -8.75 5.46
N ALA A 82 4.72 -9.63 4.47
CA ALA A 82 5.99 -9.93 3.81
C ALA A 82 6.61 -8.69 3.14
N ASN A 83 5.79 -7.76 2.64
CA ASN A 83 6.26 -6.46 2.15
C ASN A 83 6.99 -5.61 3.21
N VAL A 84 6.58 -5.72 4.48
CA VAL A 84 7.23 -5.03 5.61
C VAL A 84 8.69 -5.48 5.74
N LEU A 85 8.98 -6.74 5.41
CA LEU A 85 10.33 -7.30 5.50
C LEU A 85 11.27 -6.70 4.46
N TYR A 86 10.80 -6.43 3.23
CA TYR A 86 11.60 -5.68 2.26
C TYR A 86 11.90 -4.26 2.73
N ALA A 87 10.93 -3.59 3.37
CA ALA A 87 11.18 -2.28 3.96
C ALA A 87 12.22 -2.34 5.11
N ALA A 88 12.18 -3.38 5.94
CA ALA A 88 13.17 -3.59 7.00
C ALA A 88 14.55 -3.94 6.45
N LYS A 89 14.64 -4.72 5.35
CA LYS A 89 15.88 -4.95 4.60
C LYS A 89 16.46 -3.63 4.08
N ASP A 90 15.63 -2.81 3.45
CA ASP A 90 16.03 -1.51 2.88
C ASP A 90 16.50 -0.54 3.98
N TYR A 91 15.88 -0.58 5.17
CA TYR A 91 16.27 0.24 6.32
C TYR A 91 17.58 -0.24 6.97
N THR A 92 17.67 -1.53 7.30
CA THR A 92 18.75 -2.07 8.14
C THR A 92 19.95 -2.59 7.36
N GLY A 93 19.76 -2.90 6.07
CA GLY A 93 20.72 -3.61 5.24
C GLY A 93 20.84 -5.12 5.53
N LYS A 94 20.13 -5.67 6.51
CA LYS A 94 20.31 -7.07 6.94
C LYS A 94 19.57 -8.07 6.05
N ASP A 95 20.30 -9.06 5.53
CA ASP A 95 19.77 -10.11 4.63
C ASP A 95 18.70 -11.01 5.27
N GLU A 96 18.60 -11.04 6.60
CA GLU A 96 17.62 -11.89 7.31
C GLU A 96 16.18 -11.54 6.94
N TYR A 97 15.88 -10.26 6.74
CA TYR A 97 14.53 -9.82 6.35
C TYR A 97 14.19 -10.22 4.91
N GLU A 98 15.15 -10.12 3.99
CA GLU A 98 14.98 -10.56 2.59
C GLU A 98 14.77 -12.07 2.51
N LYS A 99 15.57 -12.85 3.24
CA LYS A 99 15.39 -14.31 3.34
C LYS A 99 14.02 -14.69 3.88
N ALA A 100 13.55 -13.97 4.90
CA ALA A 100 12.21 -14.16 5.47
C ALA A 100 11.12 -13.82 4.44
N ALA A 101 11.25 -12.72 3.70
CA ALA A 101 10.33 -12.34 2.62
C ALA A 101 10.24 -13.42 1.53
N ILE A 102 11.40 -13.91 1.05
CA ILE A 102 11.48 -15.00 0.06
C ILE A 102 10.80 -16.26 0.58
N LYS A 103 11.00 -16.62 1.86
CA LYS A 103 10.34 -17.79 2.45
C LYS A 103 8.82 -17.62 2.50
N MET A 104 8.31 -16.42 2.83
CA MET A 104 6.88 -16.13 2.80
C MET A 104 6.32 -16.11 1.37
N ALA A 105 7.13 -15.76 0.37
CA ALA A 105 6.73 -15.81 -1.04
C ALA A 105 6.36 -17.22 -1.52
N ALA A 106 6.76 -18.28 -0.80
CA ALA A 106 6.31 -19.64 -1.09
C ALA A 106 4.78 -19.77 -1.13
N GLN A 107 4.04 -18.93 -0.38
CA GLN A 107 2.58 -18.87 -0.42
C GLN A 107 2.04 -18.56 -1.82
N LEU A 108 2.74 -17.79 -2.66
CA LEU A 108 2.31 -17.45 -4.02
C LEU A 108 2.09 -18.70 -4.90
N ASN A 109 2.87 -19.75 -4.65
CA ASN A 109 2.78 -21.02 -5.37
C ASN A 109 1.56 -21.86 -4.96
N SER A 110 1.09 -21.70 -3.73
CA SER A 110 -0.02 -22.48 -3.15
C SER A 110 -1.29 -21.67 -2.92
N GLN A 111 -1.26 -20.36 -3.13
CA GLN A 111 -2.39 -19.46 -2.90
C GLN A 111 -3.58 -19.89 -3.75
N LYS A 112 -4.74 -20.06 -3.11
CA LYS A 112 -5.97 -20.41 -3.80
C LYS A 112 -6.35 -19.30 -4.77
N ARG A 113 -6.92 -19.72 -5.89
CA ARG A 113 -7.38 -18.84 -6.97
C ARG A 113 -8.85 -19.07 -7.24
N SER A 114 -9.52 -18.03 -7.74
CA SER A 114 -10.85 -18.14 -8.32
C SER A 114 -10.79 -18.98 -9.60
N GLU A 115 -11.96 -19.37 -10.11
CA GLU A 115 -12.08 -20.01 -11.42
C GLU A 115 -11.51 -19.15 -12.56
N LYS A 116 -11.40 -17.83 -12.35
CA LYS A 116 -10.86 -16.88 -13.33
C LYS A 116 -9.37 -16.56 -13.10
N GLY A 117 -8.72 -17.21 -12.14
CA GLY A 117 -7.27 -17.22 -12.00
C GLY A 117 -6.65 -16.17 -11.06
N TYR A 118 -7.44 -15.24 -10.51
CA TYR A 118 -6.95 -14.30 -9.49
C TYR A 118 -6.99 -14.91 -8.08
N PHE A 119 -6.11 -14.46 -7.19
CA PHE A 119 -6.04 -14.96 -5.81
C PHE A 119 -7.33 -14.72 -5.00
N THR A 120 -7.68 -15.68 -4.15
CA THR A 120 -8.80 -15.64 -3.20
C THR A 120 -8.32 -15.82 -1.77
N ASP A 121 -8.99 -15.20 -0.81
CA ASP A 121 -8.63 -15.25 0.60
C ASP A 121 -9.18 -16.51 1.31
N VAL A 122 -9.00 -16.62 2.63
CA VAL A 122 -9.35 -17.78 3.47
C VAL A 122 -10.78 -18.30 3.26
N ASP A 123 -11.74 -17.40 3.04
CA ASP A 123 -13.15 -17.76 2.81
C ASP A 123 -13.49 -18.12 1.36
N GLY A 124 -12.48 -18.12 0.47
CA GLY A 124 -12.60 -18.37 -0.96
C GLY A 124 -13.25 -17.22 -1.74
N LYS A 125 -13.57 -16.09 -1.09
CA LYS A 125 -14.18 -14.95 -1.76
C LYS A 125 -13.10 -14.04 -2.36
N ALA A 126 -13.57 -13.30 -3.35
CA ALA A 126 -12.82 -12.27 -4.03
C ALA A 126 -13.26 -10.89 -3.51
N CYS A 127 -12.37 -10.14 -2.88
CA CYS A 127 -12.57 -8.71 -2.65
C CYS A 127 -11.59 -7.91 -3.49
N LEU A 128 -12.08 -6.86 -4.16
CA LEU A 128 -11.22 -5.92 -4.86
C LEU A 128 -10.17 -5.28 -3.90
N CYS A 129 -10.55 -5.07 -2.63
CA CYS A 129 -9.67 -4.58 -1.57
C CYS A 129 -8.43 -5.47 -1.33
N GLN A 130 -8.57 -6.80 -1.45
CA GLN A 130 -7.50 -7.77 -1.21
C GLN A 130 -6.40 -7.75 -2.29
N THR A 131 -6.63 -7.05 -3.40
CA THR A 131 -5.59 -6.76 -4.39
C THR A 131 -4.38 -6.07 -3.73
N TYR A 132 -4.64 -5.16 -2.79
CA TYR A 132 -3.57 -4.44 -2.07
C TYR A 132 -2.72 -5.38 -1.21
N ALA A 133 -3.34 -6.37 -0.58
CA ALA A 133 -2.64 -7.32 0.28
C ALA A 133 -1.67 -8.23 -0.49
N SER A 134 -1.93 -8.51 -1.77
CA SER A 134 -1.21 -9.54 -2.53
C SER A 134 -0.32 -9.01 -3.64
N GLN A 135 -0.87 -8.19 -4.54
CA GLN A 135 -0.22 -7.89 -5.82
C GLN A 135 1.02 -7.00 -5.66
N VAL A 136 1.01 -6.09 -4.69
CA VAL A 136 2.17 -5.23 -4.42
C VAL A 136 3.37 -6.07 -3.99
N PHE A 137 3.15 -7.04 -3.09
CA PHE A 137 4.21 -7.95 -2.66
C PHE A 137 4.66 -8.87 -3.78
N TYR A 138 3.72 -9.46 -4.52
CA TYR A 138 4.05 -10.36 -5.61
C TYR A 138 4.94 -9.67 -6.66
N MET A 139 4.59 -8.45 -7.06
CA MET A 139 5.43 -7.67 -7.97
C MET A 139 6.79 -7.33 -7.38
N ASN A 140 6.86 -6.94 -6.11
CA ASN A 140 8.12 -6.59 -5.45
C ASN A 140 9.05 -7.81 -5.35
N TYR A 141 8.52 -8.99 -4.99
CA TYR A 141 9.26 -10.26 -4.95
C TYR A 141 9.78 -10.66 -6.33
N GLU A 142 8.92 -10.65 -7.36
CA GLU A 142 9.33 -10.96 -8.73
C GLU A 142 10.42 -10.02 -9.25
N THR A 143 10.38 -8.75 -8.84
CA THR A 143 11.36 -7.73 -9.26
C THR A 143 12.71 -7.91 -8.59
N ARG A 144 12.70 -8.26 -7.30
CA ARG A 144 13.92 -8.35 -6.48
C ARG A 144 14.59 -9.71 -6.58
N ASP A 145 13.81 -10.79 -6.55
CA ASP A 145 14.31 -12.11 -6.16
C ASP A 145 14.02 -13.23 -7.16
N ASP A 146 12.95 -13.15 -7.97
CA ASP A 146 12.51 -14.27 -8.83
C ASP A 146 12.62 -14.02 -10.35
N GLY A 147 13.48 -13.09 -10.75
CA GLY A 147 13.84 -12.91 -12.16
C GLY A 147 12.69 -12.44 -13.08
N LYS A 148 11.53 -12.07 -12.50
CA LYS A 148 10.34 -11.54 -13.20
C LYS A 148 9.59 -12.60 -14.02
N GLU A 149 9.78 -13.88 -13.74
CA GLU A 149 9.17 -14.99 -14.49
C GLU A 149 7.62 -14.96 -14.46
N HIS A 150 7.03 -14.45 -13.37
CA HIS A 150 5.58 -14.42 -13.16
C HIS A 150 4.94 -13.03 -13.28
N TYR A 151 5.64 -12.05 -13.86
CA TYR A 151 5.02 -10.77 -14.19
C TYR A 151 3.74 -10.95 -15.01
N ASN A 152 3.76 -11.87 -16.00
CA ASN A 152 2.60 -12.17 -16.83
C ASN A 152 1.40 -12.70 -16.02
N ASP A 153 1.64 -13.44 -14.94
CA ASP A 153 0.57 -13.90 -14.04
C ASP A 153 -0.04 -12.71 -13.28
N ILE A 154 0.80 -11.85 -12.67
CA ILE A 154 0.34 -10.63 -11.97
C ILE A 154 -0.56 -9.79 -12.88
N ILE A 155 -0.16 -9.61 -14.13
CA ILE A 155 -0.90 -8.78 -15.10
C ILE A 155 -2.19 -9.46 -15.52
N ALA A 156 -2.15 -10.78 -15.77
CA ALA A 156 -3.36 -11.54 -16.05
C ALA A 156 -4.37 -11.42 -14.89
N GLN A 157 -3.90 -11.51 -13.65
CA GLN A 157 -4.75 -11.28 -12.47
C GLN A 157 -5.34 -9.86 -12.46
N TYR A 158 -4.52 -8.81 -12.65
CA TYR A 158 -5.02 -7.44 -12.73
C TYR A 158 -6.07 -7.23 -13.82
N ASN A 159 -5.87 -7.81 -15.01
CA ASN A 159 -6.81 -7.71 -16.11
C ASN A 159 -8.16 -8.30 -15.74
N VAL A 160 -8.16 -9.51 -15.16
CA VAL A 160 -9.41 -10.18 -14.74
C VAL A 160 -10.04 -9.47 -13.55
N ILE A 161 -9.26 -9.06 -12.55
CA ILE A 161 -9.75 -8.28 -11.39
C ILE A 161 -10.43 -6.99 -11.88
N HIS A 162 -9.82 -6.30 -12.84
CA HIS A 162 -10.38 -5.06 -13.38
C HIS A 162 -11.63 -5.31 -14.22
N GLU A 163 -11.68 -6.38 -15.01
CA GLU A 163 -12.85 -6.70 -15.81
C GLU A 163 -14.04 -7.21 -14.97
N ASP A 164 -13.78 -8.02 -13.94
CA ASP A 164 -14.81 -8.76 -13.21
C ASP A 164 -15.23 -8.07 -11.90
N LEU A 165 -14.26 -7.67 -11.08
CA LEU A 165 -14.51 -7.13 -9.75
C LEU A 165 -14.67 -5.61 -9.79
N TYR A 166 -13.74 -4.91 -10.45
CA TYR A 166 -13.73 -3.44 -10.48
C TYR A 166 -15.01 -2.88 -11.10
N LYS A 167 -15.42 -3.31 -12.28
CA LYS A 167 -16.61 -2.75 -12.97
C LYS A 167 -17.89 -2.87 -12.14
N ASN A 168 -18.09 -4.02 -11.49
CA ASN A 168 -19.24 -4.23 -10.60
C ASN A 168 -19.14 -3.37 -9.33
N THR A 169 -17.95 -3.27 -8.75
CA THR A 169 -17.69 -2.47 -7.54
C THR A 169 -17.87 -0.98 -7.82
N SER A 170 -17.29 -0.45 -8.90
CA SER A 170 -17.34 0.99 -9.22
C SER A 170 -18.76 1.48 -9.48
N SER A 171 -19.62 0.63 -10.06
CA SER A 171 -21.02 0.96 -10.28
C SER A 171 -21.84 1.24 -9.00
N LYS A 172 -21.34 0.81 -7.83
CA LYS A 172 -22.03 0.94 -6.52
C LYS A 172 -21.41 2.00 -5.61
N ALA A 173 -20.18 2.44 -5.88
CA ALA A 173 -19.37 3.23 -4.96
C ALA A 173 -19.99 4.58 -4.52
N SER A 174 -20.90 5.17 -5.31
CA SER A 174 -21.58 6.41 -4.92
C SER A 174 -22.58 6.25 -3.77
N GLY A 175 -23.04 5.03 -3.47
CA GLY A 175 -24.04 4.76 -2.43
C GLY A 175 -23.68 3.63 -1.47
N ASP A 176 -22.57 2.93 -1.70
CA ASP A 176 -22.11 1.78 -0.94
C ASP A 176 -20.70 2.05 -0.41
N SER A 177 -20.55 2.12 0.92
CA SER A 177 -19.27 2.40 1.58
C SER A 177 -18.25 1.31 1.36
N ASP A 178 -18.69 0.05 1.32
CA ASP A 178 -17.79 -1.10 1.19
C ASP A 178 -17.23 -1.15 -0.24
N ALA A 179 -18.07 -0.78 -1.22
CA ALA A 179 -17.63 -0.61 -2.60
C ALA A 179 -16.63 0.54 -2.75
N LEU A 180 -16.88 1.69 -2.10
CA LEU A 180 -15.95 2.82 -2.11
C LEU A 180 -14.62 2.48 -1.44
N GLU A 181 -14.65 1.83 -0.28
CA GLU A 181 -13.48 1.33 0.44
C GLU A 181 -12.63 0.42 -0.46
N ALA A 182 -13.28 -0.52 -1.14
CA ALA A 182 -12.58 -1.45 -2.03
C ALA A 182 -11.90 -0.74 -3.21
N LEU A 183 -12.51 0.32 -3.79
CA LEU A 183 -11.85 1.14 -4.81
C LEU A 183 -10.65 1.92 -4.25
N CYS A 184 -10.75 2.42 -3.01
CA CYS A 184 -9.67 3.16 -2.38
C CYS A 184 -8.42 2.27 -2.22
N TYR A 185 -8.57 1.06 -1.68
CA TYR A 185 -7.46 0.10 -1.58
C TYR A 185 -6.98 -0.38 -2.95
N TYR A 186 -7.87 -0.55 -3.93
CA TYR A 186 -7.46 -0.90 -5.30
C TYR A 186 -6.60 0.18 -5.96
N SER A 187 -6.91 1.46 -5.70
CA SER A 187 -6.09 2.57 -6.19
C SER A 187 -4.66 2.53 -5.61
N ALA A 188 -4.53 2.21 -4.31
CA ALA A 188 -3.24 2.01 -3.65
C ALA A 188 -2.49 0.79 -4.21
N ALA A 189 -3.20 -0.32 -4.44
CA ALA A 189 -2.62 -1.53 -5.04
C ALA A 189 -2.01 -1.27 -6.40
N LEU A 190 -2.72 -0.56 -7.28
CA LEU A 190 -2.23 -0.25 -8.62
C LEU A 190 -0.99 0.64 -8.59
N ILE A 191 -1.03 1.76 -7.84
CA ILE A 191 0.08 2.71 -7.82
C ILE A 191 1.31 2.16 -7.10
N ASP A 192 1.13 1.34 -6.07
CA ASP A 192 2.24 0.71 -5.35
C ASP A 192 2.86 -0.43 -6.16
N THR A 193 2.05 -1.22 -6.88
CA THR A 193 2.57 -2.21 -7.83
C THR A 193 3.37 -1.54 -8.94
N MET A 194 2.88 -0.42 -9.47
CA MET A 194 3.62 0.39 -10.45
C MET A 194 4.93 0.96 -9.89
N GLU A 195 5.01 1.26 -8.59
CA GLU A 195 6.23 1.77 -7.96
C GLU A 195 7.31 0.68 -7.91
N VAL A 196 6.94 -0.58 -7.63
CA VAL A 196 7.89 -1.67 -7.41
C VAL A 196 8.19 -2.52 -8.65
N MET A 197 7.52 -2.29 -9.77
CA MET A 197 7.76 -3.02 -11.01
C MET A 197 8.97 -2.50 -11.81
N ASP A 198 9.57 -3.38 -12.61
CA ASP A 198 10.66 -2.99 -13.51
C ASP A 198 10.17 -2.10 -14.67
N GLN A 199 10.92 -1.03 -14.92
CA GLN A 199 10.56 0.00 -15.90
C GLN A 199 10.67 -0.44 -17.36
N ALA A 200 11.40 -1.53 -17.67
CA ALA A 200 11.53 -2.05 -19.03
C ALA A 200 10.18 -2.56 -19.58
N LEU A 201 9.20 -2.82 -18.71
CA LEU A 201 7.89 -3.36 -19.07
C LEU A 201 6.85 -2.24 -19.25
N TYR A 202 7.13 -1.37 -20.22
CA TYR A 202 6.38 -0.14 -20.46
C TYR A 202 4.89 -0.36 -20.77
N GLU A 203 4.56 -1.39 -21.55
CA GLU A 203 3.17 -1.68 -21.94
C GLU A 203 2.32 -2.04 -20.73
N ILE A 204 2.90 -2.84 -19.83
CA ILE A 204 2.29 -3.28 -18.59
C ILE A 204 2.11 -2.10 -17.64
N TYR A 205 3.16 -1.29 -17.47
CA TYR A 205 3.10 -0.08 -16.67
C TYR A 205 2.00 0.88 -17.16
N ARG A 206 1.87 1.05 -18.49
CA ARG A 206 0.80 1.86 -19.08
C ARG A 206 -0.59 1.27 -18.83
N GLN A 207 -0.75 -0.04 -18.90
CA GLN A 207 -2.03 -0.70 -18.63
C GLN A 207 -2.48 -0.48 -17.18
N LEU A 208 -1.60 -0.76 -16.21
CA LEU A 208 -1.90 -0.51 -14.79
C LEU A 208 -2.18 0.99 -14.52
N MET A 209 -1.45 1.88 -15.18
CA MET A 209 -1.71 3.32 -15.10
C MET A 209 -3.10 3.71 -15.64
N ASN A 210 -3.58 3.04 -16.69
CA ASN A 210 -4.93 3.28 -17.22
C ASN A 210 -5.98 2.83 -16.20
N TYR A 211 -5.84 1.65 -15.62
CA TYR A 211 -6.72 1.16 -14.54
C TYR A 211 -6.71 2.09 -13.33
N TYR A 212 -5.53 2.62 -12.97
CA TYR A 212 -5.38 3.57 -11.87
C TYR A 212 -6.13 4.88 -12.17
N LYS A 213 -5.94 5.45 -13.36
CA LYS A 213 -6.64 6.67 -13.79
C LYS A 213 -8.16 6.50 -13.83
N GLU A 214 -8.64 5.33 -14.23
CA GLU A 214 -10.05 5.00 -14.21
C GLU A 214 -10.58 4.96 -12.77
N THR A 215 -9.89 4.21 -11.90
CA THR A 215 -10.23 4.10 -10.48
C THR A 215 -10.25 5.45 -9.78
N VAL A 216 -9.25 6.32 -10.01
CA VAL A 216 -9.20 7.68 -9.45
C VAL A 216 -10.40 8.51 -9.89
N LYS A 217 -10.82 8.41 -11.15
CA LYS A 217 -12.00 9.15 -11.63
C LYS A 217 -13.28 8.66 -10.95
N ASP A 218 -13.47 7.35 -10.86
CA ASP A 218 -14.67 6.76 -10.26
C ASP A 218 -14.76 7.07 -8.76
N VAL A 219 -13.64 6.97 -8.03
CA VAL A 219 -13.58 7.35 -6.62
C VAL A 219 -13.88 8.84 -6.42
N LEU A 220 -13.29 9.74 -7.21
CA LEU A 220 -13.58 11.18 -7.10
C LEU A 220 -15.01 11.54 -7.49
N ALA A 221 -15.62 10.80 -8.42
CA ALA A 221 -17.01 11.01 -8.81
C ALA A 221 -18.00 10.74 -7.66
N THR A 222 -17.61 10.00 -6.61
CA THR A 222 -18.42 9.82 -5.39
C THR A 222 -18.49 11.09 -4.53
N GLY A 223 -17.67 12.10 -4.79
CA GLY A 223 -17.58 13.30 -3.96
C GLY A 223 -16.72 13.15 -2.70
N ILE A 224 -15.97 12.05 -2.57
CA ILE A 224 -15.10 11.72 -1.42
C ILE A 224 -14.30 12.91 -0.88
N SER A 225 -13.70 13.75 -1.74
CA SER A 225 -12.90 14.90 -1.32
C SER A 225 -13.71 16.02 -0.67
N GLY A 226 -14.97 16.22 -1.11
CA GLY A 226 -15.86 17.25 -0.58
C GLY A 226 -16.84 16.76 0.50
N ALA A 227 -16.89 15.45 0.76
CA ALA A 227 -17.77 14.87 1.75
C ALA A 227 -17.40 15.30 3.18
N GLU A 228 -18.40 15.48 4.04
CA GLU A 228 -18.19 15.78 5.47
C GLU A 228 -17.35 14.70 6.15
N LYS A 229 -16.60 15.11 7.19
CA LYS A 229 -15.79 14.20 8.00
C LYS A 229 -16.64 13.07 8.58
N ASN A 230 -16.26 11.83 8.27
CA ASN A 230 -16.88 10.65 8.85
C ASN A 230 -15.80 9.72 9.41
N PRO A 231 -15.67 9.60 10.75
CA PRO A 231 -14.67 8.73 11.38
C PRO A 231 -14.73 7.26 10.95
N ALA A 232 -15.90 6.76 10.51
CA ALA A 232 -16.01 5.40 9.99
C ALA A 232 -15.33 5.20 8.63
N LYS A 233 -15.06 6.30 7.91
CA LYS A 233 -14.47 6.31 6.57
C LYS A 233 -12.99 6.74 6.54
N ALA A 234 -12.47 7.19 7.68
CA ALA A 234 -11.15 7.81 7.77
C ALA A 234 -10.04 6.94 7.16
N SER A 235 -9.97 5.66 7.55
CA SER A 235 -8.96 4.72 7.07
C SER A 235 -8.89 4.68 5.53
N TYR A 236 -9.97 4.32 4.84
CA TYR A 236 -9.92 4.15 3.39
C TYR A 236 -9.88 5.48 2.62
N GLU A 237 -10.46 6.57 3.14
CA GLU A 237 -10.31 7.89 2.52
C GLU A 237 -8.84 8.36 2.57
N LEU A 238 -8.15 8.15 3.69
CA LEU A 238 -6.72 8.46 3.83
C LEU A 238 -5.83 7.58 2.94
N VAL A 239 -6.17 6.30 2.77
CA VAL A 239 -5.49 5.42 1.80
C VAL A 239 -5.66 5.92 0.36
N PHE A 240 -6.85 6.40 0.00
CA PHE A 240 -7.07 7.01 -1.32
C PHE A 240 -6.26 8.30 -1.48
N ALA A 241 -6.23 9.17 -0.46
CA ALA A 241 -5.43 10.39 -0.48
C ALA A 241 -3.93 10.09 -0.66
N TYR A 242 -3.41 9.08 0.06
CA TYR A 242 -2.08 8.53 -0.16
C TYR A 242 -1.86 8.13 -1.62
N ALA A 243 -2.75 7.28 -2.15
CA ALA A 243 -2.63 6.77 -3.51
C ALA A 243 -2.68 7.89 -4.56
N LEU A 244 -3.50 8.92 -4.33
CA LEU A 244 -3.64 10.07 -5.23
C LEU A 244 -2.41 10.98 -5.20
N LEU A 245 -1.88 11.29 -4.01
CA LEU A 245 -0.62 12.05 -3.86
C LEU A 245 0.55 11.31 -4.51
N LYS A 246 0.62 9.99 -4.33
CA LYS A 246 1.62 9.15 -4.97
C LYS A 246 1.49 9.14 -6.49
N GLY A 247 0.28 9.07 -7.02
CA GLY A 247 0.01 9.20 -8.45
C GLY A 247 0.47 10.55 -9.02
N CYS A 248 0.31 11.64 -8.27
CA CYS A 248 0.87 12.94 -8.64
C CYS A 248 2.40 12.93 -8.64
N ARG A 249 3.05 12.32 -7.63
CA ARG A 249 4.51 12.18 -7.55
C ARG A 249 5.07 11.36 -8.71
N MET A 250 4.44 10.22 -9.02
CA MET A 250 4.84 9.32 -10.11
C MET A 250 4.40 9.79 -11.50
N LYS A 251 3.74 10.96 -11.60
CA LYS A 251 3.15 11.50 -12.84
C LYS A 251 2.18 10.54 -13.53
N ALA A 252 1.57 9.64 -12.76
CA ALA A 252 0.45 8.83 -13.21
C ALA A 252 -0.79 9.71 -13.42
N VAL A 253 -0.93 10.79 -12.65
CA VAL A 253 -1.95 11.84 -12.83
C VAL A 253 -1.33 13.23 -12.75
N LEU A 254 -2.05 14.25 -13.25
CA LEU A 254 -1.58 15.64 -13.24
C LEU A 254 -1.72 16.25 -11.85
N THR A 255 -0.62 16.68 -11.25
CA THR A 255 -0.59 17.28 -9.92
C THR A 255 -1.58 18.44 -9.80
N GLU A 256 -1.59 19.35 -10.78
CA GLU A 256 -2.39 20.59 -10.80
C GLU A 256 -3.91 20.32 -10.82
N LYS A 257 -4.31 19.11 -11.19
CA LYS A 257 -5.72 18.72 -11.24
C LYS A 257 -6.17 17.93 -10.00
N TYR A 258 -5.27 17.19 -9.38
CA TYR A 258 -5.63 16.14 -8.43
C TYR A 258 -5.05 16.33 -7.02
N GLU A 259 -4.02 17.17 -6.86
CA GLU A 259 -3.38 17.40 -5.56
C GLU A 259 -4.36 17.96 -4.52
N ASP A 260 -5.10 19.01 -4.87
CA ASP A 260 -6.05 19.66 -3.94
C ASP A 260 -7.13 18.69 -3.43
N ALA A 261 -7.57 17.76 -4.30
CA ALA A 261 -8.56 16.75 -3.93
C ALA A 261 -8.01 15.75 -2.89
N ALA A 262 -6.72 15.43 -2.94
CA ALA A 262 -6.06 14.59 -1.95
C ALA A 262 -5.78 15.35 -0.65
N LEU A 263 -5.30 16.59 -0.76
CA LEU A 263 -5.02 17.45 0.40
C LEU A 263 -6.30 17.79 1.19
N ALA A 264 -7.43 17.98 0.51
CA ALA A 264 -8.72 18.16 1.17
C ALA A 264 -9.09 16.96 2.06
N ILE A 265 -8.82 15.73 1.61
CA ILE A 265 -9.03 14.52 2.42
C ILE A 265 -8.05 14.45 3.59
N TYR A 266 -6.77 14.74 3.34
CA TYR A 266 -5.75 14.78 4.38
C TYR A 266 -6.11 15.77 5.50
N GLU A 267 -6.48 17.00 5.14
CA GLU A 267 -6.87 18.05 6.10
C GLU A 267 -8.12 17.67 6.90
N LYS A 268 -9.08 17.00 6.26
CA LYS A 268 -10.32 16.50 6.87
C LYS A 268 -10.08 15.62 8.11
N TYR A 269 -8.96 14.88 8.15
CA TYR A 269 -8.62 13.95 9.24
C TYR A 269 -7.34 14.35 10.00
N SER A 270 -6.95 15.62 9.95
CA SER A 270 -5.73 16.14 10.60
C SER A 270 -5.69 15.98 12.13
N ASP A 271 -6.84 15.87 12.79
CA ASP A 271 -7.02 15.52 14.20
C ASP A 271 -7.17 13.99 14.39
N VAL A 272 -6.18 13.24 13.89
CA VAL A 272 -6.23 11.77 13.80
C VAL A 272 -6.38 11.07 15.15
N SER A 273 -7.26 10.05 15.19
CA SER A 273 -7.42 9.15 16.33
C SER A 273 -6.27 8.13 16.43
N GLU A 274 -6.20 7.35 17.52
CA GLU A 274 -5.25 6.23 17.59
C GLU A 274 -5.54 5.15 16.52
N LYS A 275 -6.82 4.91 16.23
CA LYS A 275 -7.28 3.89 15.28
C LYS A 275 -6.81 4.16 13.85
N ASP A 276 -6.80 5.42 13.43
CA ASP A 276 -6.51 5.82 12.04
C ASP A 276 -5.09 6.39 11.89
N ALA A 277 -4.26 6.30 12.94
CA ALA A 277 -2.91 6.85 12.95
C ALA A 277 -2.01 6.26 11.86
N ALA A 278 -2.18 4.97 11.55
CA ALA A 278 -1.41 4.29 10.52
C ALA A 278 -1.74 4.83 9.12
N GLU A 279 -3.00 4.95 8.75
CA GLU A 279 -3.43 5.46 7.45
C GLU A 279 -3.13 6.95 7.29
N PHE A 280 -3.24 7.72 8.38
CA PHE A 280 -2.82 9.11 8.35
C PHE A 280 -1.30 9.23 8.17
N ALA A 281 -0.49 8.41 8.88
CA ALA A 281 0.94 8.35 8.68
C ALA A 281 1.32 7.95 7.24
N LEU A 282 0.57 7.00 6.65
CA LEU A 282 0.72 6.61 5.26
C LEU A 282 0.49 7.80 4.32
N CYS A 283 -0.62 8.52 4.48
CA CYS A 283 -0.92 9.70 3.68
C CYS A 283 0.09 10.83 3.90
N TYR A 284 0.46 11.10 5.16
CA TYR A 284 1.47 12.09 5.54
C TYR A 284 2.80 11.83 4.82
N SER A 285 3.23 10.56 4.73
CA SER A 285 4.48 10.18 4.08
C SER A 285 4.58 10.62 2.62
N GLU A 286 3.45 10.70 1.89
CA GLU A 286 3.42 11.21 0.52
C GLU A 286 3.12 12.73 0.48
N ALA A 287 2.39 13.26 1.46
CA ALA A 287 2.08 14.69 1.52
C ALA A 287 3.33 15.57 1.69
N VAL A 288 4.32 15.08 2.46
CA VAL A 288 5.61 15.77 2.70
C VAL A 288 6.65 15.55 1.60
N ARG A 289 6.42 14.61 0.67
CA ARG A 289 7.34 14.37 -0.44
C ARG A 289 7.19 15.44 -1.50
N ASN A 290 8.33 15.92 -2.01
CA ASN A 290 8.35 16.86 -3.11
C ASN A 290 7.76 16.22 -4.38
N ARG A 291 6.86 16.94 -5.05
CA ARG A 291 6.21 16.54 -6.31
C ARG A 291 6.74 17.29 -7.54
N ASP A 292 7.64 18.25 -7.31
CA ASP A 292 8.34 19.05 -8.34
C ASP A 292 9.62 18.34 -8.82
N TYR A 293 10.28 17.56 -7.95
CA TYR A 293 11.55 16.90 -8.28
C TYR A 293 11.36 15.48 -8.81
N GLN A 294 11.84 15.27 -10.03
CA GLN A 294 11.78 14.02 -10.77
C GLN A 294 12.87 13.07 -10.26
N ASP A 295 12.46 11.94 -9.69
CA ASP A 295 13.35 10.77 -9.61
C ASP A 295 12.63 9.49 -10.05
N TYR A 296 11.79 9.62 -11.09
CA TYR A 296 11.38 8.45 -11.85
C TYR A 296 12.41 8.16 -12.94
N GLY A 297 13.38 7.32 -12.57
CA GLY A 297 14.26 6.50 -13.40
C GLY A 297 14.48 6.89 -14.85
N ARG A 298 15.47 7.76 -15.10
CA ARG A 298 16.26 7.65 -16.34
C ARG A 298 17.63 7.00 -16.14
N ASN A 299 18.20 7.03 -14.94
CA ASN A 299 19.61 6.64 -14.74
C ASN A 299 19.90 5.65 -13.59
N ASN A 300 18.96 5.36 -12.69
CA ASN A 300 19.21 4.54 -11.49
C ASN A 300 18.30 3.31 -11.43
N GLY A 301 18.56 2.32 -12.29
CA GLY A 301 17.82 1.07 -12.33
C GLY A 301 17.59 0.47 -10.94
N GLY A 302 16.33 0.23 -10.60
CA GLY A 302 15.90 -0.69 -9.53
C GLY A 302 16.25 -0.34 -8.08
N ARG A 303 16.89 0.79 -7.76
CA ARG A 303 17.11 1.21 -6.36
C ARG A 303 16.35 2.50 -6.08
N LEU A 304 15.18 2.35 -5.44
CA LEU A 304 14.26 3.44 -5.09
C LEU A 304 14.52 4.09 -3.72
N TRP A 305 15.61 3.75 -3.05
CA TRP A 305 15.98 4.37 -1.78
C TRP A 305 17.46 4.71 -1.74
N SER A 306 17.81 5.86 -2.31
CA SER A 306 18.94 6.66 -1.82
C SER A 306 18.39 7.97 -1.29
#